data_AF-A0A975NRH6-F1
#
_entry.id   AF-A0A975NRH6-F1
#
_cell.length_a   1.000
_cell.length_b   1.000
_cell.length_c   1.000
_cell.angle_alpha   90.00
_cell.angle_beta   90.00
_cell.angle_gamma   90.00
#
_symmetry.space_group_name_H-M   'P 1'
#
loop_
_entity.id
_entity.type
_entity.pdbx_description
1 polymer ?
#
loop_
_entity_poly.entity_id
_entity_poly.type
_entity_poly.pdbx_seq_one_letter_code
_entity_poly.pdbx_strand_id
1 'polypeptide(L)'
;MIRPVLTEIGIFLIPFAVYAAFLIATRSGLLVQASWPMHIIAKLAIGSLLLVVVSFVLLAHFSGASPNSTYIPAHIENGRLVPGVEK
;
A
#
# COMPACT_ATOMS: atom_id res chain seq x y z
N MET A 1 8.48 -9.71 -5.07
CA MET A 1 7.99 -8.57 -4.24
C MET A 1 7.47 -7.38 -5.06
N ILE A 2 7.17 -7.52 -6.36
CA ILE A 2 6.70 -6.37 -7.16
C ILE A 2 5.24 -5.98 -6.85
N ARG A 3 4.40 -6.95 -6.47
CA ARG A 3 2.97 -6.73 -6.18
C ARG A 3 2.73 -5.75 -5.01
N PRO A 4 3.38 -5.89 -3.84
CA PRO A 4 3.25 -4.91 -2.76
C PRO A 4 3.72 -3.52 -3.19
N VAL A 5 4.84 -3.43 -3.90
CA VAL A 5 5.41 -2.14 -4.35
C VAL A 5 4.42 -1.36 -5.23
N LEU A 6 3.79 -2.02 -6.22
CA LEU A 6 2.78 -1.36 -7.05
C LEU A 6 1.56 -0.90 -6.24
N THR A 7 1.17 -1.68 -5.24
CA THR A 7 0.01 -1.37 -4.39
C THR A 7 0.31 -0.13 -3.54
N GLU A 8 1.47 -0.06 -2.91
CA GLU A 8 1.86 1.08 -2.09
C GLU A 8 2.09 2.36 -2.91
N ILE A 9 2.66 2.24 -4.11
CA ILE A 9 2.75 3.38 -5.05
C ILE A 9 1.34 3.86 -5.42
N GLY A 10 0.42 2.93 -5.71
CA GLY A 10 -0.97 3.25 -5.99
C GLY A 10 -1.63 4.00 -4.84
N ILE A 11 -1.52 3.48 -3.61
CA ILE A 11 -2.07 4.08 -2.39
C ILE A 11 -1.50 5.48 -2.16
N PHE A 12 -0.17 5.64 -2.27
CA PHE A 12 0.49 6.94 -2.14
C PHE A 12 -0.02 7.97 -3.14
N LEU A 13 -0.32 7.56 -4.38
CA LEU A 13 -0.79 8.46 -5.42
C LEU A 13 -2.26 8.87 -5.25
N ILE A 14 -3.06 8.20 -4.40
CA ILE A 14 -4.50 8.49 -4.25
C ILE A 14 -4.76 9.96 -3.92
N PRO A 15 -4.16 10.58 -2.87
CA PRO A 15 -4.46 11.97 -2.53
C PRO A 15 -4.08 12.94 -3.66
N PHE A 16 -2.98 12.67 -4.37
CA PHE A 16 -2.56 13.46 -5.52
C PHE A 16 -3.52 13.31 -6.71
N ALA A 17 -3.98 12.10 -7.00
CA ALA A 17 -4.95 11.84 -8.06
C ALA A 17 -6.29 12.51 -7.76
N VAL A 18 -6.76 12.46 -6.51
CA VAL A 18 -7.98 13.14 -6.06
C VAL A 18 -7.84 14.66 -6.22
N TYR A 19 -6.70 15.24 -5.82
CA TYR A 19 -6.46 16.67 -5.99
C TYR A 19 -6.34 17.09 -7.45
N ALA A 20 -5.66 16.29 -8.28
CA ALA A 20 -5.58 16.51 -9.72
C ALA A 20 -6.98 16.47 -10.37
N ALA A 21 -7.82 15.50 -10.00
CA ALA A 21 -9.21 15.42 -10.46
C ALA A 21 -10.02 16.65 -10.05
N PHE A 22 -9.82 17.15 -8.81
CA PHE A 22 -10.41 18.41 -8.36
C PHE A 22 -10.00 19.59 -9.25
N LEU A 23 -8.69 19.76 -9.54
CA LEU A 23 -8.21 20.85 -10.40
C LEU A 23 -8.75 20.77 -11.83
N ILE A 24 -8.93 19.56 -12.37
CA ILE A 24 -9.56 19.33 -13.68
C ILE A 24 -11.03 19.76 -13.62
N ALA A 25 -11.76 19.34 -12.59
CA ALA A 25 -13.18 19.65 -12.42
C ALA A 25 -13.43 21.17 -12.25
N THR A 26 -12.55 21.86 -11.54
CA THR A 26 -12.64 23.32 -11.33
C THR A 26 -12.01 24.15 -12.44
N ARG A 27 -11.42 23.49 -13.46
CA ARG A 27 -10.68 24.13 -14.55
C ARG A 27 -9.60 25.10 -14.07
N SER A 28 -8.98 24.81 -12.93
CA SER A 28 -7.95 25.67 -12.33
C SER A 28 -6.58 25.51 -12.98
N GLY A 29 -6.46 24.73 -14.06
CA GLY A 29 -5.21 24.51 -14.78
C GLY A 29 -4.29 23.54 -14.03
N LEU A 30 -4.35 22.26 -14.40
CA LEU A 30 -3.56 21.19 -13.76
C LEU A 30 -2.04 21.39 -13.93
N LEU A 31 -1.61 21.88 -15.09
CA LEU A 31 -0.18 22.05 -15.42
C LEU A 31 0.38 23.41 -14.99
N VAL A 32 -0.42 24.25 -14.33
CA VAL A 32 0.01 25.57 -13.87
C VAL A 32 0.67 25.42 -12.50
N GLN A 33 1.90 25.94 -12.35
CA GLN A 33 2.64 25.85 -11.09
C GLN A 33 1.90 26.49 -9.91
N ALA A 34 1.14 27.57 -10.16
CA ALA A 34 0.34 28.25 -9.14
C ALA A 34 -0.75 27.36 -8.52
N SER A 35 -1.21 26.33 -9.25
CA SER A 35 -2.18 25.34 -8.75
C SER A 35 -1.57 24.34 -7.78
N TRP A 36 -0.24 24.33 -7.65
CA TRP A 36 0.52 23.43 -6.79
C TRP A 36 1.37 24.20 -5.78
N PRO A 37 0.76 25.03 -4.91
CA PRO A 37 1.53 25.76 -3.92
C PRO A 37 2.16 24.77 -2.92
N MET A 38 3.38 25.07 -2.46
CA MET A 38 4.20 24.14 -1.66
C MET A 38 3.48 23.62 -0.42
N HIS A 39 2.67 24.45 0.24
CA HIS A 39 1.92 24.05 1.42
C HIS A 39 0.83 22.99 1.13
N ILE A 40 0.24 22.99 -0.08
CA ILE A 40 -0.72 21.95 -0.48
C ILE A 40 0.02 20.66 -0.82
N ILE A 41 1.12 20.74 -1.59
CA ILE A 41 1.95 19.57 -1.88
C ILE A 41 2.41 18.90 -0.59
N ALA A 42 2.88 19.68 0.39
CA ALA A 42 3.31 19.16 1.69
C ALA A 42 2.17 18.44 2.43
N LYS A 43 0.96 19.01 2.47
CA LYS A 43 -0.21 18.37 3.07
C LYS A 43 -0.58 17.06 2.36
N LEU A 44 -0.58 17.05 1.03
CA LEU A 44 -0.85 15.86 0.23
C LEU A 44 0.20 14.78 0.48
N ALA A 45 1.49 15.15 0.52
CA ALA A 45 2.58 14.23 0.80
C ALA A 45 2.45 13.60 2.20
N ILE A 46 2.21 14.42 3.24
CA ILE A 46 2.00 13.93 4.61
C ILE A 46 0.80 13.00 4.67
N GLY A 47 -0.34 13.38 4.09
CA GLY A 47 -1.54 12.53 4.05
C GLY A 47 -1.30 11.21 3.32
N SER A 48 -0.55 11.24 2.21
CA SER A 48 -0.20 10.04 1.43
C SER A 48 0.73 9.11 2.21
N LEU A 49 1.73 9.67 2.90
CA LEU A 49 2.62 8.88 3.76
C LEU A 49 1.86 8.23 4.92
N LEU A 50 0.93 8.95 5.56
CA LEU A 50 0.08 8.39 6.59
C LEU A 50 -0.78 7.23 6.05
N LEU A 51 -1.31 7.37 4.84
CA LEU A 51 -2.11 6.31 4.22
C LEU A 51 -1.28 5.04 3.94
N VAL A 52 -0.04 5.20 3.47
CA VAL A 52 0.92 4.09 3.29
C VAL A 52 1.27 3.43 4.64
N VAL A 53 1.50 4.23 5.69
CA VAL A 53 1.74 3.69 7.04
C VAL A 53 0.55 2.85 7.51
N VAL A 54 -0.68 3.33 7.30
CA VAL A 54 -1.90 2.57 7.61
C VAL A 54 -1.96 1.28 6.78
N SER A 55 -1.64 1.33 5.49
CA SER A 55 -1.57 0.14 4.63
C SER A 55 -0.62 -0.92 5.20
N PHE A 56 0.59 -0.51 5.62
CA PHE A 56 1.54 -1.43 6.24
C PHE A 56 1.05 -2.00 7.56
N VAL A 57 0.41 -1.20 8.41
CA VAL A 57 -0.17 -1.69 9.67
C VAL A 57 -1.24 -2.74 9.40
N LEU A 58 -2.12 -2.50 8.42
CA LEU A 58 -3.15 -3.46 8.01
C LEU A 58 -2.51 -4.73 7.44
N LEU A 59 -1.53 -4.59 6.53
CA LEU A 59 -0.83 -5.75 5.96
C LEU A 59 -0.17 -6.59 7.07
N ALA A 60 0.49 -5.96 8.03
CA ALA A 60 1.14 -6.65 9.13
C ALA A 60 0.16 -7.35 10.09
N HIS A 61 -1.04 -6.80 10.28
CA HIS A 61 -2.06 -7.41 11.15
C HIS A 61 -2.88 -8.51 10.47
N PHE A 62 -3.11 -8.41 9.16
CA PHE A 62 -4.02 -9.30 8.45
C PHE A 62 -3.33 -10.31 7.52
N SER A 63 -2.00 -10.23 7.37
CA SER A 63 -1.23 -11.15 6.54
C SER A 63 -0.12 -11.84 7.33
N GLY A 64 0.18 -13.08 6.94
CA GLY A 64 1.26 -13.90 7.53
C GLY A 64 0.78 -14.84 8.64
N ALA A 65 1.74 -15.61 9.17
CA ALA A 65 1.54 -16.50 10.29
C ALA A 65 1.20 -15.73 11.57
N SER A 66 0.42 -16.33 12.46
CA SER A 66 0.20 -15.74 13.78
C SER A 66 1.52 -15.62 14.55
N PRO A 67 1.68 -14.61 15.42
CA PRO A 67 2.78 -14.58 16.36
C PRO A 67 2.84 -15.90 17.15
N ASN A 68 4.04 -16.51 17.23
CA ASN A 68 4.30 -17.82 17.84
C ASN A 68 3.78 -19.06 17.08
N SER A 69 3.40 -18.95 15.80
CA SER A 69 3.14 -20.15 15.01
C SER A 69 4.42 -20.97 14.80
N THR A 70 4.32 -22.29 14.89
CA THR A 70 5.40 -23.20 14.53
C THR A 70 5.28 -23.56 13.05
N TYR A 71 6.36 -23.31 12.30
CA TYR A 71 6.45 -23.76 10.92
C TYR A 71 6.62 -25.28 10.86
N ILE A 72 5.68 -25.96 10.21
CA ILE A 72 5.79 -27.38 9.89
C ILE A 72 6.24 -27.47 8.42
N PRO A 73 7.46 -27.95 8.13
CA PRO A 73 7.97 -28.02 6.78
C PRO A 73 7.17 -29.00 5.92
N ALA A 74 7.22 -28.77 4.61
CA ALA A 74 6.71 -29.75 3.66
C ALA A 74 7.46 -31.08 3.85
N HIS A 75 6.71 -32.17 3.96
CA HIS A 75 7.25 -33.50 4.19
C HIS A 75 6.53 -34.54 3.33
N ILE A 76 7.17 -35.69 3.17
CA ILE A 76 6.57 -36.83 2.47
C ILE A 76 5.92 -37.74 3.51
N GLU A 77 4.63 -38.03 3.32
CA GLU A 77 3.89 -38.99 4.11
C GLU A 77 3.27 -40.03 3.17
N ASN A 78 3.61 -41.31 3.36
CA ASN A 78 3.13 -42.43 2.53
C ASN A 78 3.35 -42.22 1.01
N GLY A 79 4.50 -41.63 0.64
CA GLY A 79 4.86 -41.35 -0.75
C GLY A 79 4.13 -40.15 -1.38
N ARG A 80 3.30 -39.42 -0.62
CA ARG A 80 2.66 -38.17 -1.06
C ARG A 80 3.30 -36.95 -0.42
N LEU A 81 3.42 -35.87 -1.19
CA LEU A 81 3.89 -34.57 -0.72
C LEU A 81 2.79 -33.86 0.08
N VAL A 82 3.04 -33.66 1.36
CA VAL A 82 2.21 -32.85 2.25
C VAL A 82 2.80 -31.42 2.26
N PRO A 83 2.05 -30.38 1.86
CA PRO A 83 2.52 -29.01 1.91
C PRO A 83 2.84 -28.57 3.35
N GLY A 84 3.82 -27.68 3.49
CA GLY A 84 4.12 -27.07 4.77
C GLY A 84 2.95 -26.20 5.25
N VAL A 85 2.75 -26.16 6.55
CA VAL A 85 1.70 -25.36 7.21
C VAL A 85 2.28 -24.66 8.42
N GLU A 86 1.69 -23.54 8.80
CA GLU A 86 2.00 -22.81 10.04
C GLU A 86 0.87 -23.12 11.03
N LYS A 87 1.22 -23.48 12.28
CA LYS A 87 0.24 -23.86 13.33
C LYS A 87 0.48 -23.11 14.63
#